data_AF-A0A2D8HYS2-F1
#
_entry.id   AF-A0A2D8HYS2-F1
#
_cell.length_a   1.000
_cell.length_b   1.000
_cell.length_c   1.000
_cell.angle_alpha   90.00
_cell.angle_beta   90.00
_cell.angle_gamma   90.00
#
_symmetry.space_group_name_H-M   'P 1'
#
loop_
_entity.id
_entity.type
_entity.pdbx_description
1 polymer ?
#
loop_
_entity_poly.entity_id
_entity_poly.type
_entity_poly.pdbx_seq_one_letter_code
_entity_poly.pdbx_strand_id
1 'polypeptide(L)'
;MVSESGNAHGQGFGDLNGDGHEDIVFMQGWYERPAKNAFGQPWKWRKDFTLPHSSCPILVVDLNQDGRNDLVWGDGHNYGLYWHEQLKPRTDGTTVWKHHMIDKKISQMHALAWEDLDNDGKPEIISGKRYYVHSGKDRGAEDEIVIVRYVPNLK
;
A
#
# COMPACT_ATOMS: atom_id res chain seq x y z
N MET A 1 20.88 0.20 -9.46
CA MET A 1 20.66 1.09 -8.30
C MET A 1 19.22 1.56 -8.32
N VAL A 2 18.52 1.48 -7.19
CA VAL A 2 17.07 1.81 -7.11
C VAL A 2 16.87 3.32 -6.83
N SER A 3 17.60 3.88 -5.86
CA SER A 3 17.55 5.31 -5.52
C SER A 3 18.89 5.77 -4.94
N GLU A 4 19.17 7.07 -5.06
CA GLU A 4 20.33 7.75 -4.45
C GLU A 4 19.95 8.49 -3.16
N SER A 5 18.66 8.53 -2.80
CA SER A 5 18.13 9.21 -1.61
C SER A 5 17.15 8.33 -0.85
N GLY A 6 16.99 8.60 0.46
CA GLY A 6 15.97 7.94 1.27
C GLY A 6 14.55 8.33 0.86
N ASN A 7 13.63 7.36 0.90
CA ASN A 7 12.27 7.46 0.36
C ASN A 7 11.17 7.56 1.44
N ALA A 8 11.58 7.82 2.69
CA ALA A 8 10.70 8.01 3.85
C ALA A 8 9.70 6.87 4.07
N HIS A 9 8.42 7.18 4.29
CA HIS A 9 7.36 6.26 4.72
C HIS A 9 6.82 5.39 3.59
N GLY A 10 6.10 4.34 3.97
CA GLY A 10 5.50 3.39 3.04
C GLY A 10 6.55 2.56 2.31
N GLN A 11 6.50 1.24 2.45
CA GLN A 11 7.25 0.34 1.59
C GLN A 11 6.36 -0.83 1.20
N GLY A 12 6.38 -1.18 -0.07
CA GLY A 12 5.72 -2.36 -0.59
C GLY A 12 6.38 -2.79 -1.88
N PHE A 13 5.96 -3.94 -2.39
CA PHE A 13 6.45 -4.50 -3.64
C PHE A 13 5.32 -5.27 -4.33
N GLY A 14 5.33 -5.23 -5.66
CA GLY A 14 4.35 -5.88 -6.52
C GLY A 14 4.31 -5.24 -7.90
N ASP A 15 3.66 -5.89 -8.85
CA ASP A 15 3.61 -5.45 -10.26
C ASP A 15 2.60 -4.31 -10.43
N LEU A 16 3.05 -3.06 -10.59
CA LEU A 16 2.14 -1.91 -10.73
C LEU A 16 1.79 -1.58 -12.17
N ASN A 17 2.62 -1.96 -13.13
CA ASN A 17 2.42 -1.65 -14.56
C ASN A 17 1.85 -2.81 -15.37
N GLY A 18 1.71 -4.00 -14.78
CA GLY A 18 1.20 -5.21 -15.40
C GLY A 18 2.21 -5.92 -16.31
N ASP A 19 3.50 -5.67 -16.14
CA ASP A 19 4.56 -6.27 -16.97
C ASP A 19 5.08 -7.62 -16.47
N GLY A 20 4.56 -8.10 -15.32
CA GLY A 20 4.95 -9.34 -14.68
C GLY A 20 6.23 -9.23 -13.84
N HIS A 21 6.70 -8.03 -13.52
CA HIS A 21 7.84 -7.80 -12.65
C HIS A 21 7.46 -7.03 -11.40
N GLU A 22 8.07 -7.40 -10.27
CA GLU A 22 7.83 -6.69 -9.01
C GLU A 22 8.49 -5.31 -9.04
N ASP A 23 7.67 -4.28 -8.88
CA ASP A 23 8.07 -2.91 -8.65
C ASP A 23 8.21 -2.63 -7.15
N ILE A 24 8.73 -1.45 -6.80
CA ILE A 24 8.84 -0.99 -5.41
C ILE A 24 7.94 0.24 -5.22
N VAL A 25 7.01 0.17 -4.28
CA VAL A 25 6.11 1.29 -3.93
C VAL A 25 6.51 1.95 -2.61
N PHE A 26 6.31 3.26 -2.53
CA PHE A 26 6.52 4.06 -1.32
C PHE A 26 5.60 5.29 -1.30
N MET A 27 5.69 6.12 -0.24
CA MET A 27 4.74 7.22 -0.05
C MET A 27 4.68 8.26 -1.18
N GLN A 28 5.68 8.36 -2.06
CA GLN A 28 5.77 9.36 -3.13
C GLN A 28 5.82 8.71 -4.53
N GLY A 29 5.13 7.59 -4.70
CA GLY A 29 5.01 6.89 -5.97
C GLY A 29 5.69 5.52 -5.93
N TRP A 30 6.29 5.14 -7.05
CA TRP A 30 6.89 3.82 -7.20
C TRP A 30 8.11 3.85 -8.11
N TYR A 31 8.97 2.84 -7.97
CA TYR A 31 10.09 2.60 -8.86
C TYR A 31 9.72 1.47 -9.81
N GLU A 32 9.67 1.79 -11.09
CA GLU A 32 9.48 0.84 -12.18
C GLU A 32 10.76 0.03 -12.37
N ARG A 33 10.63 -1.30 -12.24
CA ARG A 33 11.71 -2.24 -12.42
C ARG A 33 12.12 -2.31 -13.90
N PRO A 34 13.42 -2.23 -14.23
CA PRO A 34 13.86 -2.48 -15.59
C PRO A 34 13.53 -3.92 -16.01
N ALA A 35 12.95 -4.09 -17.21
CA ALA A 35 12.59 -5.41 -17.74
C ALA A 35 13.76 -6.40 -17.81
N LYS A 36 15.01 -5.91 -17.87
CA LYS A 36 16.23 -6.73 -17.84
C LYS A 36 17.25 -6.15 -16.87
N ASN A 37 18.05 -7.02 -16.27
CA ASN A 37 19.20 -6.64 -15.45
C ASN A 37 18.85 -5.63 -14.31
N ALA A 38 17.87 -5.96 -13.48
CA ALA A 38 17.37 -5.10 -12.39
C ALA A 38 18.45 -4.63 -11.40
N PHE A 39 19.57 -5.36 -11.28
CA PHE A 39 20.70 -4.98 -10.43
C PHE A 39 21.70 -4.05 -11.14
N GLY A 40 21.82 -4.13 -12.46
CA GLY A 40 22.75 -3.33 -13.26
C GLY A 40 22.15 -2.12 -13.96
N GLN A 41 20.83 -1.96 -13.94
CA GLN A 41 20.13 -0.81 -14.54
C GLN A 41 19.46 0.08 -13.46
N PRO A 42 19.32 1.40 -13.72
CA PRO A 42 18.59 2.29 -12.83
C PRO A 42 17.09 2.00 -12.93
N TRP A 43 16.41 1.99 -11.78
CA TRP A 43 14.95 1.92 -11.74
C TRP A 43 14.36 3.30 -12.01
N LYS A 44 13.20 3.37 -12.66
CA LYS A 44 12.58 4.64 -13.05
C LYS A 44 11.57 5.07 -11.98
N TRP A 45 11.80 6.21 -11.35
CA TRP A 45 10.83 6.77 -10.40
C TRP A 45 9.60 7.33 -11.12
N ARG A 46 8.44 6.75 -10.83
CA ARG A 46 7.11 7.17 -11.25
C ARG A 46 6.40 7.89 -10.11
N LYS A 47 6.13 9.18 -10.30
CA LYS A 47 5.59 10.09 -9.27
C LYS A 47 4.07 10.22 -9.38
N ASP A 48 3.39 9.08 -9.48
CA ASP A 48 2.00 9.05 -9.95
C ASP A 48 1.00 9.37 -8.83
N PHE A 49 1.41 9.24 -7.56
CA PHE A 49 0.58 9.46 -6.38
C PHE A 49 1.40 9.91 -5.16
N THR A 50 0.70 10.29 -4.10
CA THR A 50 1.27 10.49 -2.76
C THR A 50 0.37 9.86 -1.72
N LEU A 51 0.95 9.07 -0.81
CA LEU A 51 0.25 8.36 0.27
C LEU A 51 0.76 8.90 1.63
N PRO A 52 0.17 10.00 2.12
CA PRO A 52 0.66 10.67 3.33
C PRO A 52 0.68 9.70 4.50
N HIS A 53 1.82 9.61 5.19
CA HIS A 53 1.98 8.78 6.40
C HIS A 53 1.68 7.30 6.20
N SER A 54 1.75 6.80 4.96
CA SER A 54 1.54 5.37 4.68
C SER A 54 2.44 4.49 5.56
N SER A 55 1.81 3.55 6.25
CA SER A 55 2.50 2.54 7.05
C SER A 55 3.27 1.55 6.17
N CYS A 56 4.05 0.69 6.80
CA CYS A 56 4.72 -0.42 6.15
C CYS A 56 4.14 -1.76 6.64
N PRO A 57 3.79 -2.70 5.74
CA PRO A 57 3.86 -2.56 4.29
C PRO A 57 2.70 -1.75 3.68
N ILE A 58 2.88 -1.33 2.42
CA ILE A 58 1.80 -1.06 1.47
C ILE A 58 1.55 -2.37 0.73
N LEU A 59 0.32 -2.88 0.78
CA LEU A 59 -0.06 -4.08 0.02
C LEU A 59 -0.29 -3.73 -1.44
N VAL A 60 0.18 -4.58 -2.34
CA VAL A 60 -0.02 -4.48 -3.79
C VAL A 60 -0.77 -5.72 -4.25
N VAL A 61 -2.09 -5.58 -4.49
CA VAL A 61 -3.00 -6.71 -4.75
C VAL A 61 -4.13 -6.29 -5.69
N ASP A 62 -4.57 -7.17 -6.59
CA ASP A 62 -5.79 -6.96 -7.38
C ASP A 62 -7.03 -7.14 -6.51
N LEU A 63 -7.42 -6.08 -5.78
CA LEU A 63 -8.47 -6.16 -4.76
C LEU A 63 -9.84 -6.34 -5.39
N ASN A 64 -10.11 -5.66 -6.50
CA ASN A 64 -11.39 -5.67 -7.22
C ASN A 64 -11.46 -6.70 -8.37
N GLN A 65 -10.41 -7.49 -8.58
CA GLN A 65 -10.31 -8.54 -9.59
C GLN A 65 -10.45 -8.01 -11.02
N ASP A 66 -9.96 -6.80 -11.29
CA ASP A 66 -10.04 -6.16 -12.60
C ASP A 66 -8.78 -6.36 -13.46
N GLY A 67 -7.82 -7.14 -12.96
CA GLY A 67 -6.55 -7.46 -13.60
C GLY A 67 -5.47 -6.39 -13.40
N ARG A 68 -5.70 -5.37 -12.56
CA ARG A 68 -4.68 -4.38 -12.16
C ARG A 68 -4.47 -4.44 -10.66
N ASN A 69 -3.20 -4.42 -10.24
CA ASN A 69 -2.92 -4.38 -8.81
C ASN A 69 -3.22 -2.99 -8.23
N ASP A 70 -3.97 -3.01 -7.13
CA ASP A 70 -4.32 -1.87 -6.31
C ASP A 70 -3.33 -1.68 -5.16
N LEU A 71 -3.44 -0.55 -4.45
CA LEU A 71 -2.70 -0.32 -3.21
C LEU A 71 -3.63 -0.32 -2.01
N VAL A 72 -3.27 -1.05 -0.96
CA VAL A 72 -3.93 -0.97 0.36
C VAL A 72 -2.91 -0.55 1.40
N TRP A 73 -3.23 0.49 2.16
CA TRP A 73 -2.30 1.07 3.13
C TRP A 73 -3.01 1.71 4.33
N GLY A 74 -2.38 1.62 5.49
CA GLY A 74 -2.82 2.26 6.73
C GLY A 74 -2.15 3.61 6.96
N ASP A 75 -2.85 4.53 7.63
CA ASP A 75 -2.19 5.74 8.15
C ASP A 75 -1.44 5.39 9.43
N GLY A 76 -0.11 5.44 9.36
CA GLY A 76 0.74 5.11 10.50
C GLY A 76 0.71 6.16 11.62
N HIS A 77 0.29 7.40 11.33
CA HIS A 77 0.41 8.54 12.24
C HIS A 77 -0.93 9.22 12.56
N ASN A 78 -2.03 8.68 12.02
CA ASN A 78 -3.38 9.17 12.18
C ASN A 78 -4.38 8.00 12.08
N TYR A 79 -5.66 8.31 11.89
CA TYR A 79 -6.70 7.33 11.64
C TYR A 79 -6.83 7.05 10.15
N GLY A 80 -6.91 5.77 9.78
CA GLY A 80 -7.20 5.42 8.40
C GLY A 80 -6.70 4.05 7.95
N LEU A 81 -7.56 3.38 7.19
CA LEU A 81 -7.20 2.33 6.24
C LEU A 81 -7.77 2.72 4.88
N TYR A 82 -6.93 2.67 3.84
CA TYR A 82 -7.24 3.19 2.53
C TYR A 82 -6.98 2.17 1.43
N TRP A 83 -7.77 2.28 0.36
CA TRP A 83 -7.60 1.54 -0.90
C TRP A 83 -7.43 2.55 -2.03
N HIS A 84 -6.35 2.45 -2.78
CA HIS A 84 -6.19 3.13 -4.06
C HIS A 84 -6.44 2.14 -5.17
N GLU A 85 -7.60 2.26 -5.80
CA GLU A 85 -8.02 1.50 -6.96
C GLU A 85 -7.24 1.99 -8.18
N GLN A 86 -6.53 1.09 -8.86
CA GLN A 86 -5.85 1.37 -10.10
C GLN A 86 -6.85 1.40 -11.26
N LEU A 87 -7.05 2.58 -11.84
CA LEU A 87 -7.83 2.75 -13.05
C LEU A 87 -6.97 2.45 -14.29
N LYS A 88 -7.62 2.43 -15.45
CA LYS A 88 -6.91 2.28 -16.73
C LYS A 88 -5.79 3.32 -16.84
N PRO A 89 -4.53 2.91 -17.10
CA PRO A 89 -3.41 3.82 -17.20
C PRO A 89 -3.54 4.74 -18.42
N ARG A 90 -2.78 5.83 -18.39
CA ARG A 90 -2.63 6.73 -19.56
C ARG A 90 -1.85 6.02 -20.67
N THR A 91 -1.92 6.59 -21.87
CA THR A 91 -1.21 6.06 -23.06
C THR A 91 0.32 6.06 -22.92
N ASP A 92 0.88 6.86 -22.00
CA ASP A 92 2.31 6.90 -21.69
C ASP A 92 2.72 5.95 -20.54
N GLY A 93 1.80 5.09 -20.10
CA GLY A 93 1.99 4.15 -19.00
C GLY A 93 1.95 4.77 -17.61
N THR A 94 1.55 6.05 -17.47
CA THR A 94 1.31 6.64 -16.14
C THR A 94 0.10 5.97 -15.50
N THR A 95 0.27 5.46 -14.28
CA THR A 95 -0.82 4.85 -13.51
C THR A 95 -1.83 5.92 -13.07
N VAL A 96 -3.10 5.55 -12.98
CA VAL A 96 -4.20 6.45 -12.60
C VAL A 96 -4.95 5.83 -11.45
N TRP A 97 -5.29 6.62 -10.43
CA TRP A 97 -5.78 6.08 -9.16
C TRP A 97 -7.08 6.74 -8.72
N LYS A 98 -7.96 5.93 -8.12
CA LYS A 98 -9.13 6.40 -7.39
C LYS A 98 -9.00 6.03 -5.92
N HIS A 99 -9.16 7.03 -5.06
CA HIS A 99 -8.97 6.89 -3.63
C HIS A 99 -10.27 6.48 -2.93
N HIS A 100 -10.20 5.43 -2.11
CA HIS A 100 -11.28 4.95 -1.25
C HIS A 100 -10.84 4.89 0.20
N MET A 101 -11.76 5.25 1.10
CA MET A 101 -11.60 5.07 2.54
C MET A 101 -12.29 3.78 2.95
N ILE A 102 -11.53 2.84 3.53
CA ILE A 102 -12.07 1.59 4.08
C ILE A 102 -12.53 1.81 5.52
N ASP A 103 -11.66 2.39 6.35
CA ASP A 103 -11.93 2.65 7.75
C ASP A 103 -11.26 3.95 8.20
N LYS A 104 -11.86 4.63 9.18
CA LYS A 104 -11.33 5.84 9.82
C LYS A 104 -11.50 5.83 11.34
N LYS A 105 -11.86 4.69 11.92
CA LYS A 105 -12.10 4.52 13.36
C LYS A 105 -10.84 4.12 14.13
N ILE A 106 -9.90 3.45 13.46
CA ILE A 106 -8.69 2.92 14.08
C ILE A 106 -7.51 3.82 13.74
N SER A 107 -6.76 4.21 14.77
CA SER A 107 -5.56 5.02 14.68
C SER A 107 -4.31 4.17 14.48
N GLN A 108 -3.26 4.79 13.91
CA GLN A 108 -1.90 4.27 13.86
C GLN A 108 -1.84 2.87 13.25
N MET A 109 -2.62 2.66 12.18
CA MET A 109 -2.71 1.39 11.48
C MET A 109 -1.33 1.07 10.91
N HIS A 110 -0.68 0.06 11.49
CA HIS A 110 0.72 -0.27 11.25
C HIS A 110 0.84 -1.78 11.04
N ALA A 111 1.54 -2.15 9.97
CA ALA A 111 1.59 -3.50 9.43
C ALA A 111 0.23 -3.97 8.88
N LEU A 112 0.28 -4.54 7.68
CA LEU A 112 -0.86 -5.09 6.97
C LEU A 112 -0.45 -6.45 6.43
N ALA A 113 -1.40 -7.39 6.41
CA ALA A 113 -1.26 -8.68 5.74
C ALA A 113 -2.50 -8.93 4.87
N TRP A 114 -2.32 -9.74 3.82
CA TRP A 114 -3.34 -10.14 2.87
C TRP A 114 -3.36 -11.66 2.82
N GLU A 115 -4.23 -12.29 3.60
CA GLU A 115 -4.21 -13.73 3.84
C GLU A 115 -5.64 -14.28 3.98
N ASP A 116 -5.86 -15.50 3.51
CA ASP A 116 -7.12 -16.23 3.67
C ASP A 116 -7.15 -16.89 5.06
N LEU A 117 -7.83 -16.25 6.02
CA LEU A 117 -7.84 -16.69 7.41
C LEU A 117 -8.86 -17.77 7.72
N ASP A 118 -9.94 -17.86 6.95
CA ASP A 118 -11.01 -18.84 7.16
C ASP A 118 -11.07 -19.94 6.10
N ASN A 119 -10.10 -19.95 5.18
CA ASN A 119 -9.88 -20.96 4.16
C ASN A 119 -11.08 -21.07 3.21
N ASP A 120 -11.70 -19.94 2.88
CA ASP A 120 -12.78 -19.84 1.88
C ASP A 120 -12.27 -19.57 0.46
N GLY A 121 -10.95 -19.39 0.30
CA GLY A 121 -10.26 -19.09 -0.95
C GLY A 121 -10.20 -17.60 -1.27
N LYS A 122 -10.67 -16.71 -0.40
CA LYS A 122 -10.66 -15.25 -0.56
C LYS A 122 -9.86 -14.62 0.58
N PRO A 123 -8.73 -13.97 0.29
CA PRO A 123 -7.96 -13.34 1.35
C PRO A 123 -8.66 -12.14 1.99
N GLU A 124 -8.28 -11.84 3.22
CA GLU A 124 -8.67 -10.64 3.95
C GLU A 124 -7.51 -9.71 4.25
N ILE A 125 -7.85 -8.45 4.50
CA ILE A 125 -6.90 -7.49 5.06
C ILE A 125 -6.86 -7.68 6.57
N ILE A 126 -5.67 -7.94 7.08
CA ILE A 126 -5.40 -8.02 8.51
C ILE A 126 -4.51 -6.84 8.86
N SER A 127 -4.84 -6.11 9.91
CA SER A 127 -3.99 -5.02 10.37
C SER A 127 -4.17 -4.79 11.87
N GLY A 128 -3.36 -3.91 12.44
CA GLY A 128 -3.43 -3.59 13.84
C GLY A 128 -2.92 -2.19 14.14
N LYS A 129 -3.33 -1.69 15.30
CA LYS A 129 -2.81 -0.44 15.82
C LYS A 129 -1.41 -0.67 16.39
N ARG A 130 -0.43 0.14 15.99
CA ARG A 130 0.86 0.20 16.70
C ARG A 130 0.69 0.91 18.03
N TYR A 131 1.23 0.31 19.09
CA TYR A 131 1.27 0.91 20.42
C TYR A 131 2.24 2.10 20.46
N TYR A 132 1.75 3.28 20.83
CA TYR A 132 2.53 4.48 21.11
C TYR A 132 3.50 4.90 19.97
N VAL A 133 2.99 5.14 18.76
CA VAL A 133 3.81 5.74 17.69
C VAL A 133 4.34 7.11 18.14
N HIS A 134 5.60 7.37 17.81
CA HIS A 134 6.36 8.56 18.25
C HIS A 134 6.27 8.86 19.76
N SER A 135 6.29 7.82 20.59
CA SER A 135 6.19 7.94 22.05
C SER A 135 4.89 8.61 22.52
N GLY A 136 3.79 8.35 21.81
CA GLY A 136 2.46 8.83 22.16
C GLY A 136 2.11 10.22 21.64
N LYS A 137 2.93 10.78 20.75
CA LYS A 137 2.69 12.12 20.16
C LYS A 137 1.67 12.10 19.01
N ASP A 138 1.42 10.93 18.44
CA ASP A 138 0.50 10.77 17.32
C ASP A 138 -0.95 10.64 17.80
N ARG A 139 -1.89 10.95 16.90
CA ARG A 139 -3.32 10.92 17.22
C ARG A 139 -3.76 9.51 17.56
N GLY A 140 -4.60 9.37 18.59
CA GLY A 140 -5.12 8.10 19.04
C GLY A 140 -4.12 7.21 19.77
N ALA A 141 -3.00 7.76 20.27
CA ALA A 141 -1.99 6.98 21.01
C ALA A 141 -2.57 6.15 22.15
N GLU A 142 -3.52 6.71 22.89
CA GLU A 142 -4.17 6.07 24.04
C GLU A 142 -5.45 5.30 23.69
N ASP A 143 -5.86 5.28 22.42
CA ASP A 143 -6.99 4.44 21.98
C ASP A 143 -6.72 2.95 22.28
N GLU A 144 -7.76 2.14 22.26
CA GLU A 144 -7.63 0.69 22.44
C GLU A 144 -6.64 0.06 21.43
N ILE A 145 -5.82 -0.87 21.91
CA ILE A 145 -4.92 -1.66 21.06
C ILE A 145 -5.73 -2.80 20.46
N VAL A 146 -5.82 -2.83 19.13
CA VAL A 146 -6.64 -3.81 18.40
C VAL A 146 -5.84 -4.47 17.29
N ILE A 147 -6.23 -5.71 16.98
CA ILE A 147 -5.98 -6.38 15.71
C ILE A 147 -7.33 -6.55 15.03
N VAL A 148 -7.41 -6.24 13.75
CA VAL A 148 -8.65 -6.23 12.97
C VAL A 148 -8.49 -7.01 11.68
N ARG A 149 -9.61 -7.64 11.26
CA ARG A 149 -9.80 -8.32 9.98
C ARG A 149 -10.85 -7.54 9.19
N TYR A 150 -10.58 -7.27 7.92
CA TYR A 150 -11.53 -6.70 6.97
C TYR A 150 -11.78 -7.70 5.85
N VAL A 151 -13.05 -8.10 5.69
CA VAL A 151 -13.50 -8.98 4.60
C VAL A 151 -13.93 -8.10 3.43
N PRO A 152 -13.22 -8.11 2.29
CA PRO A 152 -13.61 -7.32 1.13
C PRO A 152 -14.95 -7.79 0.55
N ASN A 153 -15.85 -6.85 0.30
CA ASN A 153 -17.13 -7.11 -0.36
C ASN A 153 -17.32 -6.07 -1.47
N LEU A 154 -16.56 -6.26 -2.55
CA LEU A 154 -16.61 -5.41 -3.73
C LEU A 154 -17.69 -5.94 -4.67
N LYS A 155 -18.52 -5.03 -5.18
CA LYS A 155 -19.62 -5.33 -6.11
C LYS A 155 -19.19 -5.09 -7.55
#